data_AF-A0A496WNS0-F1
#
_entry.id   AF-A0A496WNS0-F1
#
_cell.length_a   1.000
_cell.length_b   1.000
_cell.length_c   1.000
_cell.angle_alpha   90.00
_cell.angle_beta   90.00
_cell.angle_gamma   90.00
#
_symmetry.space_group_name_H-M   'P 1'
#
loop_
_entity.id
_entity.type
_entity.pdbx_description
1 polymer ?
#
loop_
_entity_poly.entity_id
_entity_poly.type
_entity_poly.pdbx_seq_one_letter_code
_entity_poly.pdbx_strand_id
1 'polypeptide(L)'
;MGDLCALILGGGLYTIGTKIRLVSDPGRIGFLTGKNRQRGETVYHQVDFGDATSYQPDYEIELVDDNHSDVFELLAQKKFGRLTDLRRNLSHIQLSGRLANLVYSMETTNTDFYAYQFKPVLSFLESPSNGLLIADEVGLGKTIEAGLIWTELRARYEARRLLVVCPAMLREKWKDELKTRFGVDASIVDAGELLNVLRRDRHEDEDGRGYICSMQGLRPPKGWRDDESSKDTPGRRLARYMEEHADFESLVDLLIVDEAHYLRNPESQTAKLGHLLRDVSENVVLLSATPINLKEEDLFHLLNLVDPDSFDVREVFPLVLMANEPLQKARTAALDKRSTFSQVRELLEE
;
A
#
# COMPACT_ATOMS: atom_id res chain seq x y z
N MET A 1 -26.17 60.00 -0.37
CA MET A 1 -26.77 58.67 -0.12
C MET A 1 -25.72 57.62 -0.46
N GLY A 2 -25.16 56.82 0.45
CA GLY A 2 -25.34 56.73 1.89
C GLY A 2 -23.99 56.52 2.59
N ASP A 3 -24.01 56.81 3.87
CA ASP A 3 -22.88 56.93 4.79
C ASP A 3 -22.00 55.68 4.86
N LEU A 4 -20.71 55.85 4.59
CA LEU A 4 -19.65 54.96 5.06
C LEU A 4 -19.48 55.23 6.56
N CYS A 5 -20.23 54.51 7.39
CA CYS A 5 -19.98 54.45 8.84
C CYS A 5 -18.65 53.71 9.09
N ALA A 6 -17.55 54.46 9.06
CA ALA A 6 -16.30 54.04 9.66
C ALA A 6 -16.45 54.15 11.18
N LEU A 7 -16.68 53.02 11.86
CA LEU A 7 -16.56 52.95 13.31
C LEU A 7 -15.08 52.89 13.67
N ILE A 8 -14.56 54.01 14.18
CA ILE A 8 -13.23 54.09 14.80
C ILE A 8 -13.42 53.82 16.30
N LEU A 9 -13.14 52.59 16.72
CA LEU A 9 -12.94 52.23 18.14
C LEU A 9 -11.77 51.23 18.20
N GLY A 10 -10.66 51.64 18.83
CA GLY A 10 -9.60 50.72 19.29
C GLY A 10 -8.80 49.97 18.22
N GLY A 11 -7.99 50.68 17.42
CA GLY A 11 -6.75 50.10 16.87
C GLY A 11 -6.83 49.09 15.70
N GLY A 12 -7.97 48.91 15.03
CA GLY A 12 -8.08 48.12 13.79
C GLY A 12 -9.32 48.48 12.97
N LEU A 13 -9.19 48.64 11.65
CA LEU A 13 -10.26 49.03 10.73
C LEU A 13 -11.20 47.84 10.44
N TYR A 14 -12.25 47.67 11.24
CA TYR A 14 -13.32 46.71 11.00
C TYR A 14 -14.33 47.25 9.98
N THR A 15 -13.98 47.18 8.69
CA THR A 15 -14.86 47.58 7.59
C THR A 15 -15.81 46.45 7.16
N ILE A 16 -16.90 46.81 6.46
CA ILE A 16 -17.79 45.82 5.83
C ILE A 16 -16.97 44.96 4.86
N GLY A 17 -17.14 43.65 4.92
CA GLY A 17 -16.40 42.70 4.09
C GLY A 17 -14.98 42.38 4.59
N THR A 18 -14.57 42.93 5.74
CA THR A 18 -13.32 42.52 6.38
C THR A 18 -13.41 41.06 6.83
N LYS A 19 -12.41 40.27 6.42
CA LYS A 19 -12.28 38.86 6.77
C LYS A 19 -11.75 38.74 8.19
N ILE A 20 -12.47 37.99 9.01
CA ILE A 20 -12.14 37.76 10.42
C ILE A 20 -12.21 36.27 10.74
N ARG A 21 -11.57 35.85 11.82
CA ARG A 21 -11.72 34.52 12.42
C ARG A 21 -12.08 34.65 13.89
N LEU A 22 -12.62 33.59 14.48
CA LEU A 22 -12.86 33.55 15.92
C LEU A 22 -11.58 33.21 16.68
N VAL A 23 -11.34 33.90 17.79
CA VAL A 23 -10.22 33.60 18.70
C VAL A 23 -10.38 32.21 19.31
N SER A 24 -11.61 31.82 19.66
CA SER A 24 -11.95 30.49 20.21
C SER A 24 -12.09 29.41 19.13
N ASP A 25 -12.17 29.79 17.85
CA ASP A 25 -12.25 28.90 16.70
C ASP A 25 -11.50 29.47 15.49
N PRO A 26 -10.15 29.36 15.45
CA PRO A 26 -9.36 29.95 14.38
C PRO A 26 -9.70 29.42 12.98
N GLY A 27 -10.34 28.24 12.88
CA GLY A 27 -10.82 27.66 11.63
C GLY A 27 -12.14 28.25 11.13
N ARG A 28 -12.90 28.93 12.01
CA ARG A 28 -14.18 29.54 11.67
C ARG A 28 -13.97 30.98 11.20
N ILE A 29 -13.81 31.10 9.89
CA ILE A 29 -13.58 32.37 9.18
C ILE A 29 -14.91 32.90 8.66
N GLY A 30 -15.14 34.20 8.79
CA GLY A 30 -16.30 34.88 8.25
C GLY A 30 -16.01 36.31 7.83
N PHE A 31 -17.03 36.99 7.34
CA PHE A 31 -16.95 38.38 6.90
C PHE A 31 -17.82 39.27 7.77
N LEU A 32 -17.31 40.45 8.14
CA LEU A 32 -18.10 41.43 8.86
C LEU A 32 -19.19 42.03 7.97
N THR A 33 -20.44 42.00 8.45
CA THR A 33 -21.59 42.55 7.71
C THR A 33 -21.76 44.05 7.91
N GLY A 34 -21.01 44.64 8.85
CA GLY A 34 -21.14 46.04 9.28
C GLY A 34 -22.21 46.29 10.34
N LYS A 35 -23.05 45.29 10.67
CA LYS A 35 -24.02 45.42 11.75
C LYS A 35 -23.35 45.13 13.08
N ASN A 36 -23.51 46.03 14.04
CA ASN A 36 -23.07 45.84 15.41
C ASN A 36 -24.20 46.11 16.40
N ARG A 37 -24.05 45.59 17.62
CA ARG A 37 -24.92 45.86 18.76
C ARG A 37 -24.07 45.98 20.00
N GLN A 38 -24.36 46.95 20.84
CA GLN A 38 -23.64 47.13 22.09
C GLN A 38 -24.46 46.54 23.25
N ARG A 39 -23.80 45.78 24.11
CA ARG A 39 -24.42 45.21 25.32
C ARG A 39 -23.45 45.38 26.49
N GLY A 40 -23.73 46.38 27.34
CA GLY A 40 -22.79 46.83 28.36
C GLY A 40 -21.57 47.50 27.74
N GLU A 41 -20.38 47.15 28.21
CA GLU A 41 -19.10 47.64 27.67
C GLU A 41 -18.65 46.88 26.40
N THR A 42 -19.26 45.73 26.10
CA THR A 42 -18.86 44.89 24.97
C THR A 42 -19.63 45.25 23.70
N VAL A 43 -18.89 45.44 22.61
CA VAL A 43 -19.45 45.59 21.26
C VAL A 43 -19.54 44.21 20.61
N TYR A 44 -20.70 43.88 20.07
CA TYR A 44 -20.91 42.66 19.30
C TYR A 44 -21.00 42.98 17.83
N HIS A 45 -20.16 42.33 17.02
CA HIS A 45 -20.14 42.45 15.58
C HIS A 45 -20.88 41.27 14.93
N GLN A 46 -21.74 41.55 13.95
CA GLN A 46 -22.37 40.49 13.19
C GLN A 46 -21.41 39.98 12.11
N VAL A 47 -21.13 38.69 12.18
CA VAL A 47 -20.26 37.97 11.26
C VAL A 47 -21.11 37.03 10.42
N ASP A 48 -20.86 37.02 9.11
CA ASP A 48 -21.38 36.02 8.18
C ASP A 48 -20.33 34.92 7.94
N PHE A 49 -20.63 33.69 8.35
CA PHE A 49 -19.76 32.52 8.17
C PHE A 49 -20.07 31.72 6.89
N GLY A 50 -21.01 32.21 6.06
CA GLY A 50 -21.46 31.56 4.83
C GLY A 50 -22.53 30.49 5.06
N ASP A 51 -22.49 29.77 6.19
CA ASP A 51 -23.53 28.85 6.63
C ASP A 51 -24.59 29.53 7.51
N ALA A 52 -24.17 30.48 8.35
CA ALA A 52 -25.04 31.24 9.24
C ALA A 52 -24.42 32.61 9.59
N THR A 53 -25.27 33.56 9.97
CA THR A 53 -24.84 34.83 10.56
C THR A 53 -25.03 34.82 12.07
N SER A 54 -24.03 35.25 12.84
CA SER A 54 -24.14 35.40 14.30
C SER A 54 -23.43 36.64 14.83
N TYR A 55 -23.82 37.10 16.02
CA TYR A 55 -23.18 38.21 16.70
C TYR A 55 -22.07 37.70 17.61
N GLN A 56 -20.87 38.25 17.45
CA GLN A 56 -19.66 37.84 18.17
C GLN A 56 -19.07 39.05 18.90
N PRO A 57 -18.64 38.91 20.17
CA PRO A 57 -18.04 40.01 20.91
C PRO A 57 -16.69 40.42 20.29
N ASP A 58 -16.33 41.70 20.42
CA ASP A 58 -15.11 42.28 19.82
C ASP A 58 -13.83 41.54 20.21
N TYR A 59 -13.74 41.02 21.44
CA TYR A 59 -12.59 40.26 21.93
C TYR A 59 -12.54 38.81 21.40
N GLU A 60 -13.61 38.30 20.78
CA GLU A 60 -13.61 36.98 20.14
C GLU A 60 -13.31 37.05 18.64
N ILE A 61 -13.16 38.23 18.04
CA ILE A 61 -12.86 38.37 16.61
C ILE A 61 -11.43 38.85 16.39
N GLU A 62 -10.73 38.20 15.45
CA GLU A 62 -9.37 38.56 15.03
C GLU A 62 -9.36 38.78 13.52
N LEU A 63 -8.67 39.82 13.06
CA LEU A 63 -8.48 40.07 11.62
C LEU A 63 -7.67 38.93 10.99
N VAL A 64 -8.11 38.46 9.83
CA VAL A 64 -7.34 37.51 9.01
C VAL A 64 -6.59 38.33 7.98
N ASP A 65 -5.28 38.52 8.19
CA ASP A 65 -4.40 39.01 7.13
C ASP A 65 -4.32 37.97 6.01
N ASP A 66 -4.37 38.42 4.76
CA ASP A 66 -4.23 37.57 3.56
C ASP A 66 -2.81 36.99 3.39
N ASN A 67 -1.88 37.30 4.32
CA ASN A 67 -0.67 36.54 4.47
C ASN A 67 -1.03 35.15 4.99
N HIS A 68 -1.06 34.17 4.08
CA HIS A 68 -1.02 32.76 4.45
C HIS A 68 0.13 32.55 5.43
N SER A 69 -0.20 32.49 6.72
CA SER A 69 0.78 32.22 7.76
C SER A 69 1.34 30.83 7.46
N ASP A 70 2.67 30.74 7.34
CA ASP A 70 3.34 29.48 7.10
C ASP A 70 2.92 28.47 8.19
N VAL A 71 2.72 27.21 7.81
CA VAL A 71 2.26 26.15 8.73
C VAL A 71 3.24 26.01 9.89
N PHE A 72 4.54 26.20 9.64
CA PHE A 72 5.57 26.17 10.67
C PHE A 72 5.50 27.37 11.61
N GLU A 73 5.12 28.56 11.15
CA GLU A 73 4.89 29.73 12.01
C GLU A 73 3.66 29.55 12.90
N LEU A 74 2.57 28.99 12.36
CA LEU A 74 1.37 28.67 13.14
C LEU A 74 1.65 27.64 14.24
N LEU A 75 2.46 26.62 13.93
CA LEU A 75 2.95 25.63 14.89
C LEU A 75 3.83 26.27 15.97
N ALA A 76 4.78 27.13 15.58
CA ALA A 76 5.65 27.84 16.52
C ALA A 76 4.85 28.75 17.48
N GLN A 77 3.78 29.37 16.97
CA GLN A 77 2.86 30.20 17.76
C GLN A 77 1.81 29.39 18.54
N LYS A 78 1.84 28.05 18.49
CA LYS A 78 0.88 27.14 19.14
C LYS A 78 -0.58 27.41 18.76
N LYS A 79 -0.82 27.87 17.52
CA LYS A 79 -2.16 28.08 16.97
C LYS A 79 -2.62 26.80 16.26
N PHE A 80 -3.51 26.05 16.90
CA PHE A 80 -4.04 24.79 16.38
C PHE A 80 -5.50 24.92 15.95
N GLY A 81 -5.90 24.20 14.90
CA GLY A 81 -7.31 24.01 14.53
C GLY A 81 -8.02 23.00 15.44
N ARG A 82 -9.34 22.87 15.30
CA ARG A 82 -10.13 21.90 16.10
C ARG A 82 -9.99 20.49 15.54
N LEU A 83 -10.28 19.49 16.38
CA LEU A 83 -10.33 18.08 15.96
C LEU A 83 -11.31 17.86 14.79
N THR A 84 -12.41 18.60 14.78
CA THR A 84 -13.41 18.58 13.70
C THR A 84 -12.86 19.10 12.37
N ASP A 85 -12.02 20.12 12.41
CA ASP A 85 -11.39 20.70 11.21
C ASP A 85 -10.35 19.75 10.63
N LEU A 86 -9.55 19.12 11.51
CA LEU A 86 -8.63 18.07 11.11
C LEU A 86 -9.38 16.91 10.45
N ARG A 87 -10.45 16.40 11.08
CA ARG A 87 -11.28 15.34 10.50
C ARG A 87 -11.87 15.74 9.17
N ARG A 88 -12.42 16.95 9.05
CA ARG A 88 -12.98 17.47 7.79
C ARG A 88 -11.93 17.59 6.70
N ASN A 89 -10.74 18.07 7.01
CA ASN A 89 -9.63 18.16 6.06
C ASN A 89 -9.16 16.78 5.62
N LEU A 90 -9.03 15.83 6.56
CA LEU A 90 -8.72 14.45 6.24
C LEU A 90 -9.79 13.85 5.32
N SER A 91 -11.08 14.01 5.63
CA SER A 91 -12.18 13.55 4.79
C SER A 91 -12.21 14.22 3.41
N HIS A 92 -11.95 15.53 3.33
CA HIS A 92 -11.85 16.22 2.04
C HIS A 92 -10.68 15.69 1.21
N ILE A 93 -9.51 15.49 1.83
CA ILE A 93 -8.34 14.92 1.15
C ILE A 93 -8.66 13.49 0.69
N GLN A 94 -9.31 12.68 1.53
CA GLN A 94 -9.78 11.33 1.20
C GLN A 94 -10.74 11.33 -0.01
N LEU A 95 -11.73 12.23 -0.03
CA LEU A 95 -12.72 12.32 -1.11
C LEU A 95 -12.16 12.95 -2.39
N SER A 96 -11.13 13.80 -2.28
CA SER A 96 -10.53 14.48 -3.44
C SER A 96 -9.64 13.58 -4.30
N GLY A 97 -9.43 12.32 -3.91
CA GLY A 97 -8.59 11.36 -4.63
C GLY A 97 -7.10 11.71 -4.69
N ARG A 98 -6.67 12.80 -4.03
CA ARG A 98 -5.26 13.25 -4.00
C ARG A 98 -4.38 12.40 -3.09
N LEU A 99 -4.95 11.48 -2.32
CA LEU A 99 -4.22 10.43 -1.64
C LEU A 99 -4.16 9.19 -2.54
N ALA A 100 -3.07 9.05 -3.27
CA ALA A 100 -2.57 7.73 -3.66
C ALA A 100 -2.37 6.79 -2.43
N ASN A 101 -2.49 7.31 -1.20
CA ASN A 101 -2.27 6.65 0.09
C ASN A 101 -3.55 6.29 0.87
N LEU A 102 -4.74 6.31 0.25
CA LEU A 102 -5.89 5.60 0.82
C LEU A 102 -5.66 4.12 0.56
N VAL A 103 -5.38 3.34 1.60
CA VAL A 103 -5.41 1.89 1.46
C VAL A 103 -6.88 1.48 1.44
N TYR A 104 -7.41 1.20 0.24
CA TYR A 104 -8.79 0.77 0.04
C TYR A 104 -9.11 -0.56 0.73
N SER A 105 -8.09 -1.38 0.99
CA SER A 105 -8.20 -2.58 1.80
C SER A 105 -8.39 -2.31 3.30
N MET A 106 -8.29 -1.05 3.76
CA MET A 106 -8.44 -0.68 5.17
C MET A 106 -9.91 -0.72 5.59
N GLU A 107 -10.23 -1.48 6.65
CA GLU A 107 -11.59 -1.69 7.19
C GLU A 107 -12.61 -2.38 6.25
N THR A 108 -12.20 -2.78 5.04
CA THR A 108 -13.06 -3.51 4.10
C THR A 108 -12.98 -5.03 4.27
N THR A 109 -11.97 -5.52 4.99
CA THR A 109 -11.74 -6.93 5.27
C THR A 109 -12.24 -7.30 6.68
N ASN A 110 -12.68 -8.55 6.86
CA ASN A 110 -13.10 -9.08 8.16
C ASN A 110 -11.88 -9.55 8.97
N THR A 111 -10.96 -8.62 9.26
CA THR A 111 -9.71 -8.86 9.99
C THR A 111 -9.46 -7.76 11.01
N ASP A 112 -8.90 -8.11 12.17
CA ASP A 112 -8.47 -7.13 13.15
C ASP A 112 -7.37 -6.23 12.57
N PHE A 113 -7.48 -4.92 12.80
CA PHE A 113 -6.54 -3.95 12.25
C PHE A 113 -5.19 -3.99 12.99
N TYR A 114 -4.13 -4.27 12.24
CA TYR A 114 -2.76 -4.09 12.71
C TYR A 114 -1.96 -3.26 11.72
N ALA A 115 -1.48 -2.09 12.15
CA ALA A 115 -0.79 -1.13 11.28
C ALA A 115 0.42 -1.71 10.52
N TYR A 116 1.11 -2.71 11.08
CA TYR A 116 2.24 -3.35 10.41
C TYR A 116 1.83 -4.14 9.15
N GLN A 117 0.62 -4.72 9.12
CA GLN A 117 0.12 -5.54 8.01
C GLN A 117 -0.18 -4.72 6.75
N PHE A 118 -0.23 -3.39 6.86
CA PHE A 118 -0.41 -2.46 5.75
C PHE A 118 0.91 -2.01 5.13
N LYS A 119 2.04 -2.20 5.82
CA LYS A 119 3.35 -1.86 5.28
C LYS A 119 3.66 -2.66 4.00
N PRO A 120 3.37 -3.96 3.90
CA PRO A 120 3.50 -4.70 2.65
C PRO A 120 2.63 -4.13 1.52
N VAL A 121 1.40 -3.70 1.82
CA VAL A 121 0.50 -3.11 0.80
C VAL A 121 1.11 -1.84 0.22
N LEU A 122 1.58 -0.93 1.07
CA LEU A 122 2.23 0.31 0.62
C LEU A 122 3.53 0.00 -0.16
N SER A 123 4.35 -0.91 0.36
CA SER A 123 5.59 -1.32 -0.30
C SER A 123 5.33 -1.97 -1.67
N PHE A 124 4.23 -2.72 -1.80
CA PHE A 124 3.81 -3.32 -3.05
C PHE A 124 3.40 -2.25 -4.07
N LEU A 125 2.58 -1.27 -3.66
CA LEU A 125 2.11 -0.19 -4.54
C LEU A 125 3.24 0.74 -5.01
N GLU A 126 4.30 0.86 -4.22
CA GLU A 126 5.51 1.62 -4.56
C GLU A 126 6.55 0.78 -5.34
N SER A 127 6.33 -0.53 -5.49
CA SER A 127 7.27 -1.44 -6.14
C SER A 127 7.33 -1.19 -7.65
N PRO A 128 8.51 -0.91 -8.22
CA PRO A 128 8.65 -0.67 -9.66
C PRO A 128 8.46 -1.93 -10.50
N SER A 129 8.61 -3.11 -9.90
CA SER A 129 8.63 -4.42 -10.58
C SER A 129 7.34 -5.23 -10.41
N ASN A 130 6.29 -4.63 -9.85
CA ASN A 130 5.01 -5.30 -9.51
C ASN A 130 5.22 -6.56 -8.64
N GLY A 131 6.32 -6.58 -7.89
CA GLY A 131 6.80 -7.72 -7.15
C GLY A 131 7.03 -7.39 -5.68
N LEU A 132 6.73 -8.33 -4.77
CA LEU A 132 7.09 -8.22 -3.36
C LEU A 132 7.45 -9.58 -2.74
N LEU A 133 8.54 -9.63 -1.98
CA LEU A 133 8.89 -10.74 -1.09
C LEU A 133 8.55 -10.38 0.36
N ILE A 134 7.58 -11.07 0.95
CA ILE A 134 7.24 -10.95 2.37
C ILE A 134 7.94 -12.07 3.15
N ALA A 135 8.87 -11.65 3.99
CA ALA A 135 9.87 -12.48 4.66
C ALA A 135 9.66 -12.60 6.19
N ASP A 136 8.44 -12.36 6.66
CA ASP A 136 8.13 -12.20 8.08
C ASP A 136 8.24 -13.51 8.88
N GLU A 137 8.19 -13.47 10.22
CA GLU A 137 8.17 -14.67 11.05
C GLU A 137 6.88 -15.50 10.87
N VAL A 138 6.93 -16.79 11.19
CA VAL A 138 5.76 -17.68 11.14
C VAL A 138 4.68 -17.16 12.10
N GLY A 139 3.46 -16.99 11.60
CA GLY A 139 2.31 -16.60 12.42
C GLY A 139 2.03 -15.09 12.48
N LEU A 140 2.84 -14.23 11.85
CA LEU A 140 2.61 -12.78 11.80
C LEU A 140 1.48 -12.32 10.85
N GLY A 141 0.87 -13.26 10.12
CA GLY A 141 -0.28 -12.94 9.26
C GLY A 141 0.07 -12.68 7.79
N LYS A 142 1.11 -13.32 7.24
CA LYS A 142 1.44 -13.27 5.79
C LYS A 142 0.24 -13.50 4.86
N THR A 143 -0.64 -14.44 5.22
CA THR A 143 -1.89 -14.67 4.46
C THR A 143 -2.81 -13.45 4.49
N ILE A 144 -2.86 -12.74 5.62
CA ILE A 144 -3.64 -11.51 5.76
C ILE A 144 -3.05 -10.43 4.88
N GLU A 145 -1.74 -10.22 4.96
CA GLU A 145 -1.01 -9.22 4.17
C GLU A 145 -1.20 -9.44 2.66
N ALA A 146 -1.11 -10.69 2.21
CA ALA A 146 -1.33 -11.04 0.81
C ALA A 146 -2.79 -10.82 0.37
N GLY A 147 -3.76 -11.12 1.25
CA GLY A 147 -5.18 -10.83 1.00
C GLY A 147 -5.50 -9.33 0.98
N LEU A 148 -4.80 -8.52 1.79
CA LEU A 148 -4.89 -7.05 1.73
C LEU A 148 -4.34 -6.51 0.40
N ILE A 149 -3.20 -7.02 -0.08
CA ILE A 149 -2.66 -6.66 -1.40
C ILE A 149 -3.68 -7.00 -2.49
N TRP A 150 -4.27 -8.21 -2.47
CA TRP A 150 -5.31 -8.58 -3.42
C TRP A 150 -6.51 -7.64 -3.38
N THR A 151 -7.02 -7.33 -2.19
CA THR A 151 -8.16 -6.42 -2.00
C THR A 151 -7.85 -5.02 -2.54
N GLU A 152 -6.62 -4.56 -2.36
CA GLU A 152 -6.15 -3.27 -2.88
C GLU A 152 -6.08 -3.26 -4.41
N LEU A 153 -5.53 -4.31 -5.02
CA LEU A 153 -5.45 -4.44 -6.48
C LEU A 153 -6.83 -4.50 -7.13
N ARG A 154 -7.78 -5.21 -6.50
CA ARG A 154 -9.18 -5.21 -6.93
C ARG A 154 -9.79 -3.81 -6.92
N ALA A 155 -9.58 -3.07 -5.83
CA ALA A 155 -10.16 -1.75 -5.66
C ALA A 155 -9.53 -0.71 -6.62
N ARG A 156 -8.23 -0.82 -6.92
CA ARG A 156 -7.50 0.16 -7.74
C ARG A 156 -7.51 -0.13 -9.23
N TYR A 157 -7.38 -1.39 -9.61
CA TYR A 157 -7.08 -1.80 -10.98
C TYR A 157 -8.10 -2.80 -11.54
N GLU A 158 -9.22 -3.02 -10.85
CA GLU A 158 -10.25 -3.99 -11.23
C GLU A 158 -9.69 -5.41 -11.47
N ALA A 159 -8.68 -5.81 -10.69
CA ALA A 159 -8.07 -7.13 -10.79
C ALA A 159 -9.12 -8.24 -10.62
N ARG A 160 -9.09 -9.27 -11.49
CA ARG A 160 -10.16 -10.27 -11.61
C ARG A 160 -9.73 -11.68 -11.27
N ARG A 161 -8.48 -12.05 -11.55
CA ARG A 161 -7.96 -13.40 -11.40
C ARG A 161 -6.78 -13.45 -10.42
N LEU A 162 -7.06 -14.04 -9.26
CA LEU A 162 -6.06 -14.36 -8.23
C LEU A 162 -5.60 -15.82 -8.37
N LEU A 163 -4.29 -16.05 -8.44
CA LEU A 163 -3.70 -17.40 -8.38
C LEU A 163 -2.87 -17.55 -7.10
N VAL A 164 -3.23 -18.51 -6.26
CA VAL A 164 -2.46 -18.88 -5.06
C VAL A 164 -1.81 -20.25 -5.28
N VAL A 165 -0.48 -20.31 -5.15
CA VAL A 165 0.29 -21.53 -5.23
C VAL A 165 0.92 -21.81 -3.87
N CYS A 166 0.51 -22.90 -3.21
CA CYS A 166 0.94 -23.22 -1.85
C CYS A 166 1.26 -24.72 -1.68
N PRO A 167 1.85 -25.16 -0.56
CA PRO A 167 1.89 -26.57 -0.20
C PRO A 167 0.50 -27.21 -0.19
N ALA A 168 0.41 -28.48 -0.60
CA ALA A 168 -0.87 -29.18 -0.77
C ALA A 168 -1.77 -29.18 0.49
N MET A 169 -1.16 -29.18 1.69
CA MET A 169 -1.85 -29.15 2.98
C MET A 169 -2.47 -27.80 3.35
N LEU A 170 -2.03 -26.70 2.71
CA LEU A 170 -2.50 -25.35 3.02
C LEU A 170 -3.64 -24.88 2.10
N ARG A 171 -4.00 -25.66 1.08
CA ARG A 171 -5.00 -25.26 0.06
C ARG A 171 -6.37 -24.96 0.65
N GLU A 172 -6.88 -25.83 1.53
CA GLU A 172 -8.18 -25.62 2.18
C GLU A 172 -8.13 -24.43 3.14
N LYS A 173 -7.03 -24.27 3.88
CA LYS A 173 -6.83 -23.12 4.76
C LYS A 173 -6.85 -21.80 3.97
N TRP A 174 -6.15 -21.74 2.84
CA TRP A 174 -6.17 -20.57 1.95
C TRP A 174 -7.57 -20.27 1.43
N LYS A 175 -8.30 -21.30 1.00
CA LYS A 175 -9.68 -21.16 0.53
C LYS A 175 -10.59 -20.58 1.61
N ASP A 176 -10.49 -21.12 2.82
CA ASP A 176 -11.28 -20.67 3.97
C ASP A 176 -10.93 -19.23 4.35
N GLU A 177 -9.64 -18.87 4.41
CA GLU A 177 -9.21 -17.50 4.74
C GLU A 177 -9.64 -16.49 3.67
N LEU A 178 -9.46 -16.81 2.38
CA LEU A 178 -9.93 -15.96 1.26
C LEU A 178 -11.43 -15.70 1.35
N LYS A 179 -12.22 -16.73 1.62
CA LYS A 179 -13.67 -16.60 1.73
C LYS A 179 -14.11 -15.84 2.98
N THR A 180 -13.59 -16.21 4.14
CA THR A 180 -14.07 -15.70 5.44
C THR A 180 -13.58 -14.30 5.78
N ARG A 181 -12.36 -13.95 5.33
CA ARG A 181 -11.72 -12.66 5.65
C ARG A 181 -11.84 -11.64 4.54
N PHE A 182 -11.79 -12.08 3.28
CA PHE A 182 -11.71 -11.21 2.11
C PHE A 182 -12.93 -11.30 1.18
N GLY A 183 -13.88 -12.20 1.46
CA GLY A 183 -15.06 -12.41 0.61
C GLY A 183 -14.71 -12.93 -0.79
N VAL A 184 -13.54 -13.56 -0.95
CA VAL A 184 -13.05 -14.05 -2.24
C VAL A 184 -13.48 -15.50 -2.42
N ASP A 185 -14.29 -15.78 -3.43
CA ASP A 185 -14.65 -17.14 -3.81
C ASP A 185 -13.49 -17.79 -4.59
N ALA A 186 -12.86 -18.78 -3.96
CA ALA A 186 -11.72 -19.49 -4.52
C ALA A 186 -12.04 -20.97 -4.80
N SER A 187 -11.59 -21.46 -5.95
CA SER A 187 -11.63 -22.88 -6.31
C SER A 187 -10.24 -23.52 -6.25
N ILE A 188 -10.14 -24.68 -5.60
CA ILE A 188 -8.93 -25.50 -5.67
C ILE A 188 -8.93 -26.24 -7.00
N VAL A 189 -7.88 -26.07 -7.79
CA VAL A 189 -7.78 -26.62 -9.15
C VAL A 189 -6.47 -27.38 -9.36
N ASP A 190 -6.51 -28.42 -10.19
CA ASP A 190 -5.33 -29.14 -10.65
C ASP A 190 -4.69 -28.49 -11.91
N ALA A 191 -3.63 -29.10 -12.45
CA ALA A 191 -2.93 -28.55 -13.62
C ALA A 191 -3.79 -28.52 -14.89
N GLY A 192 -4.69 -29.48 -15.09
CA GLY A 192 -5.57 -29.52 -16.25
C GLY A 192 -6.72 -28.53 -16.14
N GLU A 193 -7.30 -28.42 -14.95
CA GLU A 193 -8.31 -27.41 -14.63
C GLU A 193 -7.74 -26.00 -14.72
N LEU A 194 -6.54 -25.75 -14.19
CA LEU A 194 -5.86 -24.46 -14.32
C LEU A 194 -5.58 -24.12 -15.78
N LEU A 195 -5.15 -25.08 -16.61
CA LEU A 195 -4.98 -24.84 -18.04
C LEU A 195 -6.30 -24.38 -18.71
N ASN A 196 -7.42 -24.99 -18.35
CA ASN A 196 -8.73 -24.57 -18.86
C ASN A 196 -9.13 -23.18 -18.36
N VAL A 197 -8.72 -22.79 -17.15
CA VAL A 197 -8.90 -21.43 -16.62
C VAL A 197 -8.06 -20.43 -17.43
N LEU A 198 -6.76 -20.69 -17.59
CA LEU A 198 -5.84 -19.78 -18.27
C LEU A 198 -6.11 -19.61 -19.77
N ARG A 199 -6.86 -20.55 -20.39
CA ARG A 199 -7.34 -20.45 -21.77
C ARG A 199 -8.58 -19.56 -21.94
N ARG A 200 -9.31 -19.31 -20.86
CA ARG A 200 -10.45 -18.39 -20.87
C ARG A 200 -9.93 -16.98 -20.70
N ASP A 201 -10.58 -16.04 -21.36
CA ASP A 201 -10.34 -14.62 -21.14
C ASP A 201 -10.51 -14.30 -19.65
N ARG A 202 -9.52 -13.62 -19.04
CA ARG A 202 -9.58 -13.23 -17.63
C ARG A 202 -10.75 -12.31 -17.34
N HIS A 203 -11.27 -11.60 -18.35
CA HIS A 203 -12.45 -10.76 -18.22
C HIS A 203 -13.77 -11.55 -18.10
N GLU A 204 -13.77 -12.84 -18.42
CA GLU A 204 -14.92 -13.74 -18.20
C GLU A 204 -15.05 -14.22 -16.75
N ASP A 205 -13.97 -14.12 -15.96
CA ASP A 205 -14.07 -14.46 -14.55
C ASP A 205 -14.94 -13.42 -13.83
N GLU A 206 -15.86 -13.90 -12.99
CA GLU A 206 -16.63 -13.06 -12.08
C GLU A 206 -15.68 -12.20 -11.24
N ASP A 207 -16.12 -10.98 -10.93
CA ASP A 207 -15.31 -9.93 -10.29
C ASP A 207 -14.54 -10.45 -9.06
N GLY A 208 -13.25 -10.78 -9.27
CA GLY A 208 -12.30 -11.14 -8.23
C GLY A 208 -12.21 -12.63 -7.86
N ARG A 209 -12.37 -13.56 -8.82
CA ARG A 209 -12.28 -15.00 -8.58
C ARG A 209 -10.87 -15.50 -8.21
N GLY A 210 -10.80 -16.41 -7.23
CA GLY A 210 -9.56 -17.05 -6.80
C GLY A 210 -9.36 -18.47 -7.33
N TYR A 211 -8.13 -18.83 -7.61
CA TYR A 211 -7.71 -20.19 -7.97
C TYR A 211 -6.56 -20.62 -7.07
N ILE A 212 -6.66 -21.82 -6.47
CA ILE A 212 -5.68 -22.32 -5.52
C ILE A 212 -5.10 -23.65 -6.02
N CYS A 213 -3.78 -23.73 -6.13
CA CYS A 213 -3.08 -24.89 -6.63
C CYS A 213 -1.99 -25.36 -5.68
N SER A 214 -1.68 -26.65 -5.70
CA SER A 214 -0.50 -27.14 -4.99
C SER A 214 0.75 -26.94 -5.84
N MET A 215 1.85 -26.52 -5.20
CA MET A 215 3.16 -26.49 -5.86
C MET A 215 3.51 -27.83 -6.51
N GLN A 216 3.23 -28.94 -5.81
CA GLN A 216 3.56 -30.28 -6.30
C GLN A 216 2.69 -30.70 -7.49
N GLY A 217 1.46 -30.22 -7.58
CA GLY A 217 0.52 -30.56 -8.64
C GLY A 217 0.77 -29.82 -9.95
N LEU A 218 1.35 -28.61 -9.89
CA LEU A 218 1.63 -27.80 -11.07
C LEU A 218 3.05 -27.99 -11.64
N ARG A 219 3.95 -28.66 -10.91
CA ARG A 219 5.35 -28.84 -11.36
C ARG A 219 5.41 -29.36 -12.80
N PRO A 220 6.16 -28.70 -13.69
CA PRO A 220 6.41 -29.25 -15.01
C PRO A 220 7.12 -30.60 -14.89
N PRO A 221 6.74 -31.60 -15.71
CA PRO A 221 7.49 -32.85 -15.78
C PRO A 221 8.89 -32.59 -16.33
N LYS A 222 9.87 -33.43 -15.95
CA LYS A 222 11.22 -33.35 -16.55
C LYS A 222 11.13 -33.52 -18.07
N GLY A 223 11.88 -32.71 -18.81
CA GLY A 223 11.86 -32.74 -20.27
C GLY A 223 10.53 -32.31 -20.89
N TRP A 224 9.76 -31.43 -20.22
CA TRP A 224 8.48 -30.93 -20.74
C TRP A 224 8.60 -30.14 -22.07
N ARG A 225 9.81 -29.65 -22.39
CA ARG A 225 10.15 -29.03 -23.67
C ARG A 225 10.43 -30.05 -24.77
N ASP A 226 10.84 -31.28 -24.44
CA ASP A 226 11.28 -32.26 -25.42
C ASP A 226 10.14 -32.74 -26.33
N ASP A 227 10.28 -32.74 -27.65
CA ASP A 227 9.19 -33.17 -28.53
C ASP A 227 9.10 -34.68 -28.74
N GLU A 228 10.11 -35.44 -28.30
CA GLU A 228 10.16 -36.90 -28.49
C GLU A 228 9.52 -37.68 -27.33
N SER A 229 8.42 -38.38 -27.63
CA SER A 229 7.89 -39.57 -26.94
C SER A 229 7.45 -39.47 -25.47
N SER A 230 7.50 -38.30 -24.84
CA SER A 230 7.07 -38.15 -23.45
C SER A 230 5.54 -38.01 -23.36
N LYS A 231 4.94 -38.67 -22.37
CA LYS A 231 3.47 -38.68 -22.18
C LYS A 231 2.94 -37.25 -22.10
N ASP A 232 1.90 -36.97 -22.88
CA ASP A 232 1.19 -35.69 -22.86
C ASP A 232 0.34 -35.57 -21.59
N THR A 233 0.98 -35.13 -20.50
CA THR A 233 0.33 -34.95 -19.20
C THR A 233 -0.26 -33.54 -19.08
N PRO A 234 -1.30 -33.34 -18.24
CA PRO A 234 -1.84 -32.01 -17.99
C PRO A 234 -0.77 -30.99 -17.55
N GLY A 235 0.18 -31.39 -16.70
CA GLY A 235 1.29 -30.54 -16.27
C GLY A 235 2.24 -30.15 -17.41
N ARG A 236 2.45 -31.02 -18.41
CA ARG A 236 3.23 -30.69 -19.62
C ARG A 236 2.51 -29.63 -20.45
N ARG A 237 1.22 -29.84 -20.71
CA ARG A 237 0.38 -28.93 -21.50
C ARG A 237 0.28 -27.56 -20.84
N LEU A 238 0.11 -27.53 -19.52
CA LEU A 238 0.09 -26.30 -18.74
C LEU A 238 1.43 -25.55 -18.86
N ALA A 239 2.56 -26.25 -18.67
CA ALA A 239 3.88 -25.64 -18.76
C ALA A 239 4.17 -25.04 -20.15
N ARG A 240 3.87 -25.79 -21.23
CA ARG A 240 4.00 -25.31 -22.61
C ARG A 240 3.10 -24.11 -22.87
N TYR A 241 1.84 -24.17 -22.43
CA TYR A 241 0.91 -23.07 -22.62
C TYR A 241 1.39 -21.79 -21.92
N MET A 242 1.90 -21.87 -20.69
CA MET A 242 2.46 -20.71 -19.98
C MET A 242 3.68 -20.14 -20.70
N GLU A 243 4.61 -20.99 -21.15
CA GLU A 243 5.80 -20.55 -21.91
C GLU A 243 5.44 -19.90 -23.24
N GLU A 244 4.47 -20.45 -23.97
CA GLU A 244 3.98 -19.89 -25.23
C GLU A 244 3.30 -18.52 -25.03
N HIS A 245 2.83 -18.20 -23.82
CA HIS A 245 2.11 -16.96 -23.50
C HIS A 245 2.92 -15.97 -22.64
N ALA A 246 4.20 -16.26 -22.37
CA ALA A 246 5.07 -15.43 -21.54
C ALA A 246 5.24 -13.99 -22.07
N ASP A 247 5.26 -13.82 -23.39
CA ASP A 247 5.47 -12.51 -24.05
C ASP A 247 4.15 -11.81 -24.43
N PHE A 248 3.01 -12.31 -23.96
CA PHE A 248 1.68 -11.80 -24.27
C PHE A 248 1.06 -11.07 -23.08
N GLU A 249 -0.22 -10.71 -23.19
CA GLU A 249 -0.95 -10.16 -22.05
C GLU A 249 -0.99 -11.14 -20.88
N SER A 250 -0.73 -10.63 -19.68
CA SER A 250 -0.74 -11.41 -18.44
C SER A 250 -2.05 -12.19 -18.29
N LEU A 251 -1.93 -13.49 -18.03
CA LEU A 251 -3.07 -14.38 -17.85
C LEU A 251 -3.63 -14.32 -16.42
N VAL A 252 -2.85 -13.81 -15.48
CA VAL A 252 -3.15 -13.72 -14.04
C VAL A 252 -2.83 -12.30 -13.54
N ASP A 253 -3.74 -11.69 -12.80
CA ASP A 253 -3.53 -10.34 -12.27
C ASP A 253 -2.61 -10.35 -11.06
N LEU A 254 -2.81 -11.29 -10.13
CA LEU A 254 -1.95 -11.48 -8.95
C LEU A 254 -1.63 -12.96 -8.74
N LEU A 255 -0.33 -13.26 -8.70
CA LEU A 255 0.23 -14.53 -8.25
C LEU A 255 0.71 -14.39 -6.80
N ILE A 256 0.17 -15.22 -5.91
CA ILE A 256 0.70 -15.41 -4.57
C ILE A 256 1.36 -16.78 -4.51
N VAL A 257 2.64 -16.83 -4.13
CA VAL A 257 3.33 -18.08 -3.84
C VAL A 257 3.63 -18.19 -2.36
N ASP A 258 2.95 -19.12 -1.69
CA ASP A 258 3.17 -19.43 -0.29
C ASP A 258 4.29 -20.45 -0.10
N GLU A 259 5.06 -20.30 0.97
CA GLU A 259 6.31 -21.03 1.22
C GLU A 259 7.30 -20.95 0.06
N ALA A 260 7.55 -19.74 -0.44
CA ALA A 260 8.42 -19.48 -1.58
C ALA A 260 9.85 -20.01 -1.40
N HIS A 261 10.29 -20.36 -0.18
CA HIS A 261 11.56 -21.05 0.07
C HIS A 261 11.72 -22.36 -0.73
N TYR A 262 10.64 -22.98 -1.22
CA TYR A 262 10.72 -24.13 -2.13
C TYR A 262 11.22 -23.79 -3.56
N LEU A 263 11.25 -22.51 -3.94
CA LEU A 263 11.64 -22.01 -5.26
C LEU A 263 13.13 -21.63 -5.36
N ARG A 264 13.87 -21.63 -4.25
CA ARG A 264 15.26 -21.15 -4.18
C ARG A 264 16.28 -21.89 -5.05
N ASN A 265 16.01 -23.16 -5.41
CA ASN A 265 16.93 -23.96 -6.21
C ASN A 265 16.52 -23.90 -7.69
N PRO A 266 17.25 -23.18 -8.56
CA PRO A 266 16.89 -22.95 -9.97
C PRO A 266 16.82 -24.25 -10.79
N GLU A 267 17.57 -25.28 -10.41
CA GLU A 267 17.54 -26.58 -11.12
C GLU A 267 16.27 -27.38 -10.85
N SER A 268 15.56 -27.05 -9.77
CA SER A 268 14.36 -27.76 -9.35
C SER A 268 13.18 -27.50 -10.29
N GLN A 269 12.29 -28.48 -10.44
CA GLN A 269 11.05 -28.27 -11.20
C GLN A 269 10.12 -27.26 -10.52
N THR A 270 10.23 -27.07 -9.20
CA THR A 270 9.46 -26.04 -8.51
C THR A 270 9.92 -24.64 -8.92
N ALA A 271 11.23 -24.38 -8.97
CA ALA A 271 11.74 -23.09 -9.41
C ALA A 271 11.36 -22.79 -10.87
N LYS A 272 11.44 -23.80 -11.75
CA LYS A 272 10.96 -23.70 -13.14
C LYS A 272 9.48 -23.36 -13.23
N LEU A 273 8.65 -23.97 -12.37
CA LEU A 273 7.24 -23.59 -12.23
C LEU A 273 7.11 -22.13 -11.79
N GLY A 274 7.93 -21.67 -10.84
CA GLY A 274 7.95 -20.27 -10.40
C GLY A 274 8.13 -19.29 -11.55
N HIS A 275 9.16 -19.49 -12.38
CA HIS A 275 9.40 -18.64 -13.56
C HIS A 275 8.24 -18.68 -14.55
N LEU A 276 7.74 -19.88 -14.91
CA LEU A 276 6.60 -19.99 -15.83
C LEU A 276 5.36 -19.25 -15.33
N LEU A 277 5.10 -19.28 -14.01
CA LEU A 277 4.00 -18.56 -13.41
C LEU A 277 4.25 -17.05 -13.38
N ARG A 278 5.47 -16.62 -13.07
CA ARG A 278 5.87 -15.20 -13.07
C ARG A 278 5.65 -14.59 -14.44
N ASP A 279 6.04 -15.29 -15.49
CA ASP A 279 5.99 -14.80 -16.87
C ASP A 279 4.55 -14.59 -17.36
N VAL A 280 3.57 -15.32 -16.81
CA VAL A 280 2.14 -15.14 -17.13
C VAL A 280 1.37 -14.32 -16.10
N SER A 281 2.05 -13.71 -15.13
CA SER A 281 1.43 -12.96 -14.04
C SER A 281 1.86 -11.49 -14.04
N GLU A 282 0.89 -10.60 -13.91
CA GLU A 282 1.14 -9.15 -13.86
C GLU A 282 1.82 -8.73 -12.55
N ASN A 283 1.33 -9.25 -11.43
CA ASN A 283 1.83 -8.97 -10.09
C ASN A 283 2.26 -10.26 -9.38
N VAL A 284 3.35 -10.22 -8.62
CA VAL A 284 3.87 -11.39 -7.88
C VAL A 284 4.17 -11.07 -6.43
N VAL A 285 3.59 -11.87 -5.53
CA VAL A 285 3.84 -11.82 -4.09
C VAL A 285 4.37 -13.17 -3.63
N LEU A 286 5.61 -13.18 -3.13
CA LEU A 286 6.23 -14.36 -2.54
C LEU A 286 6.11 -14.26 -1.02
N LEU A 287 5.60 -15.31 -0.38
CA LEU A 287 5.48 -15.42 1.07
C LEU A 287 6.48 -16.48 1.55
N SER A 288 7.37 -16.12 2.47
CA SER A 288 8.32 -17.06 3.04
C SER A 288 8.63 -16.71 4.48
N ALA A 289 8.70 -17.69 5.36
CA ALA A 289 9.13 -17.47 6.74
C ALA A 289 10.66 -17.63 6.94
N THR A 290 11.37 -18.14 5.94
CA THR A 290 12.79 -18.52 6.05
C THR A 290 13.63 -18.19 4.81
N PRO A 291 13.52 -17.00 4.20
CA PRO A 291 14.25 -16.72 2.96
C PRO A 291 15.77 -16.67 3.12
N ILE A 292 16.29 -16.34 4.31
CA ILE A 292 17.69 -15.92 4.51
C ILE A 292 18.63 -17.06 4.97
N ASN A 293 18.10 -18.20 5.43
CA ASN A 293 18.88 -19.05 6.33
C ASN A 293 19.90 -20.02 5.71
N LEU A 294 20.11 -20.07 4.39
CA LEU A 294 20.93 -21.16 3.82
C LEU A 294 21.96 -20.82 2.73
N LYS A 295 21.98 -19.62 2.11
CA LYS A 295 23.08 -19.03 1.28
C LYS A 295 22.62 -17.73 0.61
N GLU A 296 23.53 -16.82 0.31
CA GLU A 296 23.24 -15.59 -0.48
C GLU A 296 22.61 -15.92 -1.84
N GLU A 297 23.05 -17.02 -2.46
CA GLU A 297 22.51 -17.52 -3.73
C GLU A 297 21.01 -17.86 -3.62
N ASP A 298 20.55 -18.46 -2.52
CA ASP A 298 19.14 -18.81 -2.35
C ASP A 298 18.25 -17.56 -2.37
N LEU A 299 18.73 -16.48 -1.74
CA LEU A 299 18.02 -15.20 -1.71
C LEU A 299 17.98 -14.55 -3.10
N PHE A 300 19.09 -14.58 -3.84
CA PHE A 300 19.15 -14.05 -5.20
C PHE A 300 18.07 -14.66 -6.10
N HIS A 301 17.89 -15.98 -6.08
CA HIS A 301 16.89 -16.63 -6.93
C HIS A 301 15.45 -16.22 -6.59
N LEU A 302 15.14 -15.99 -5.31
CA LEU A 302 13.83 -15.49 -4.91
C LEU A 302 13.64 -14.04 -5.33
N LEU A 303 14.67 -13.19 -5.19
CA LEU A 303 14.62 -11.79 -5.60
C LEU A 303 14.53 -11.65 -7.12
N ASN A 304 15.25 -12.46 -7.89
CA ASN A 304 15.15 -12.51 -9.35
C ASN A 304 13.75 -12.92 -9.82
N LEU A 305 13.05 -13.81 -9.09
CA LEU A 305 11.68 -14.15 -9.43
C LEU A 305 10.70 -12.99 -9.19
N VAL A 306 10.97 -12.17 -8.18
CA VAL A 306 10.16 -10.98 -7.84
C VAL A 306 10.43 -9.85 -8.82
N ASP A 307 11.71 -9.56 -9.03
CA ASP A 307 12.21 -8.44 -9.81
C ASP A 307 13.39 -8.91 -10.69
N PRO A 308 13.10 -9.48 -11.88
CA PRO A 308 14.12 -10.02 -12.75
C PRO A 308 15.03 -8.94 -13.34
N ASP A 309 14.54 -7.71 -13.48
CA ASP A 309 15.28 -6.59 -14.08
C ASP A 309 16.35 -6.04 -13.12
N SER A 310 16.01 -5.91 -11.84
CA SER A 310 16.97 -5.45 -10.81
C SER A 310 17.96 -6.53 -10.39
N PHE A 311 17.59 -7.80 -10.53
CA PHE A 311 18.38 -8.96 -10.11
C PHE A 311 18.69 -9.89 -11.28
N ASP A 312 19.23 -9.35 -12.37
CA ASP A 312 19.55 -10.06 -13.61
C ASP A 312 20.90 -10.82 -13.55
N VAL A 313 21.92 -10.21 -12.91
CA VAL A 313 23.28 -10.75 -12.82
C VAL A 313 23.60 -11.26 -11.43
N ARG A 314 23.63 -12.58 -11.29
CA ARG A 314 23.94 -13.26 -10.02
C ARG A 314 25.31 -12.88 -9.46
N GLU A 315 26.32 -12.76 -10.31
CA GLU A 315 27.70 -12.50 -9.92
C GLU A 315 27.89 -11.11 -9.30
N VAL A 316 26.97 -10.17 -9.56
CA VAL A 316 26.98 -8.82 -8.99
C VAL A 316 26.32 -8.78 -7.61
N PHE A 317 25.44 -9.73 -7.29
CA PHE A 317 24.66 -9.72 -6.05
C PHE A 317 25.52 -9.66 -4.77
N PRO A 318 26.63 -10.41 -4.63
CA PRO A 318 27.51 -10.26 -3.47
C PRO A 318 28.08 -8.84 -3.32
N LEU A 319 28.38 -8.14 -4.42
CA LEU A 319 28.86 -6.76 -4.38
C LEU A 319 27.79 -5.81 -3.85
N VAL A 320 26.53 -6.03 -4.20
CA VAL A 320 25.39 -5.25 -3.67
C VAL A 320 25.23 -5.47 -2.17
N LEU A 321 25.39 -6.72 -1.70
CA LEU A 321 25.35 -7.02 -0.26
C LEU A 321 26.52 -6.37 0.49
N MET A 322 27.74 -6.47 -0.06
CA MET A 322 28.93 -5.85 0.51
C MET A 322 28.81 -4.32 0.58
N ALA A 323 28.30 -3.68 -0.48
CA ALA A 323 28.09 -2.23 -0.50
C ALA A 323 27.09 -1.76 0.57
N ASN A 324 26.13 -2.60 0.94
CA ASN A 324 25.14 -2.31 1.98
C ASN A 324 25.61 -2.70 3.39
N GLU A 325 26.69 -3.46 3.53
CA GLU A 325 27.16 -3.96 4.83
C GLU A 325 27.44 -2.82 5.84
N PRO A 326 28.14 -1.71 5.48
CA PRO A 326 28.36 -0.60 6.41
C PRO A 326 27.06 0.04 6.89
N LEU A 327 26.10 0.23 5.99
CA LEU A 327 24.77 0.77 6.32
C LEU A 327 24.01 -0.13 7.30
N GLN A 328 24.08 -1.46 7.12
CA GLN A 328 23.43 -2.40 8.05
C GLN A 328 24.10 -2.41 9.42
N LYS A 329 25.44 -2.33 9.47
CA LYS A 329 26.20 -2.19 10.72
C LYS A 329 25.84 -0.89 11.43
N ALA A 330 25.83 0.23 10.71
CA ALA A 330 25.46 1.54 11.24
C ALA A 330 24.02 1.55 11.78
N ARG A 331 23.06 0.97 11.04
CA ARG A 331 21.66 0.84 11.50
C ARG A 331 21.56 0.00 12.78
N THR A 332 22.24 -1.14 12.82
CA THR A 332 22.23 -2.02 13.99
C THR A 332 22.84 -1.33 15.21
N ALA A 333 23.95 -0.62 15.02
CA ALA A 333 24.56 0.18 16.06
C ALA A 333 23.61 1.29 16.54
N ALA A 334 22.93 2.00 15.64
CA ALA A 334 21.98 3.05 16.00
C ALA A 334 20.75 2.55 16.79
N LEU A 335 20.34 1.30 16.58
CA LEU A 335 19.25 0.66 17.33
C LEU A 335 19.71 0.10 18.69
N ASP A 336 21.01 -0.19 18.88
CA ASP A 336 21.54 -0.60 20.18
C ASP A 336 21.73 0.62 21.09
N LYS A 337 21.03 0.61 22.22
CA LYS A 337 21.11 1.66 23.25
C LYS A 337 22.49 1.84 23.87
N ARG A 338 23.41 0.90 23.64
CA ARG A 338 24.81 0.97 24.13
C ARG A 338 25.77 1.66 23.16
N SER A 339 25.38 1.86 21.91
CA SER A 339 26.25 2.50 20.90
C SER A 339 26.28 4.02 21.07
N THR A 340 27.43 4.61 20.80
CA THR A 340 27.61 6.06 20.77
C THR A 340 27.40 6.62 19.37
N PHE A 341 27.03 7.90 19.27
CA PHE A 341 26.89 8.58 17.98
C PHE A 341 28.17 8.51 17.13
N SER A 342 29.35 8.65 17.75
CA SER A 342 30.64 8.56 17.05
C SER A 342 30.84 7.20 16.38
N GLN A 343 30.46 6.10 17.04
CA GLN A 343 30.56 4.75 16.46
C GLN A 343 29.63 4.55 15.27
N VAL A 344 28.42 5.10 15.33
CA VAL A 344 27.48 5.05 14.19
C VAL A 344 28.02 5.87 13.01
N ARG A 345 28.62 7.04 13.27
CA ARG A 345 29.18 7.90 12.23
C ARG A 345 30.39 7.26 11.53
N GLU A 346 31.29 6.64 12.29
CA GLU A 346 32.47 5.96 11.73
C GLU A 346 32.07 4.84 10.75
N LEU A 347 31.02 4.07 11.07
CA LEU A 347 30.46 3.03 10.19
C LEU A 347 29.77 3.55 8.94
N LEU A 348 29.44 4.85 8.86
CA LEU A 348 28.87 5.49 7.66
C LEU A 348 29.94 6.15 6.78
N GLU A 349 31.14 6.36 7.32
CA GLU A 349 32.28 6.97 6.63
C GLU A 349 33.23 5.91 6.02
N GLU A 350 33.12 4.65 6.42
CA GLU A 350 33.69 3.45 5.75
C GLU A 350 32.88 3.02 4.53
#